data_AF-A0A536SM83-F1
#
_entry.id   AF-A0A536SM83-F1
#
_cell.length_a   1.000
_cell.length_b   1.000
_cell.length_c   1.000
_cell.angle_alpha   90.00
_cell.angle_beta   90.00
_cell.angle_gamma   90.00
#
_symmetry.space_group_name_H-M   'P 1'
#
loop_
_entity.id
_entity.type
_entity.pdbx_description
1 polymer ?
#
loop_
_entity_poly.entity_id
_entity_poly.type
_entity_poly.pdbx_seq_one_letter_code
_entity_poly.pdbx_strand_id
1 'polypeptide(L)'
;RDRQFCDIGSQYRTAIFYHTEEQKRLAEASRAALMKTKPFRDDIVTPVVAAGPFWPAEDYHQDFYVKNPVRYKFYRTGCGRDARLKQLWGSAPH
;
A
#
# COMPACT_ATOMS: atom_id res chain seq x y z
N ARG A 1 -7.96 -8.74 -3.19
CA ARG A 1 -8.74 -7.50 -3.37
C ARG A 1 -9.37 -7.13 -2.02
N ASP A 2 -9.50 -5.85 -1.69
CA ASP A 2 -10.17 -5.33 -0.46
C ASP A 2 -9.68 -5.93 0.87
N ARG A 3 -8.36 -6.12 0.97
CA ARG A 3 -7.66 -6.57 2.18
C ARG A 3 -6.19 -6.21 2.09
N GLN A 4 -5.55 -6.05 3.24
CA GLN A 4 -4.11 -5.88 3.36
C GLN A 4 -3.60 -6.62 4.60
N PHE A 5 -2.83 -7.69 4.40
CA PHE A 5 -2.40 -8.59 5.48
C PHE A 5 -3.56 -9.07 6.37
N CYS A 6 -3.56 -8.72 7.66
CA CYS A 6 -4.60 -9.04 8.63
C CYS A 6 -5.85 -8.16 8.52
N ASP A 7 -5.77 -7.05 7.78
CA ASP A 7 -6.86 -6.10 7.64
C ASP A 7 -7.77 -6.50 6.48
N ILE A 8 -9.07 -6.62 6.74
CA ILE A 8 -10.06 -7.07 5.76
C ILE A 8 -11.18 -6.04 5.66
N GLY A 9 -11.50 -5.65 4.43
CA GLY A 9 -12.51 -4.63 4.15
C GLY A 9 -12.09 -3.67 3.04
N SER A 10 -13.08 -3.02 2.42
CA SER A 10 -12.87 -2.11 1.30
C SER A 10 -12.01 -0.90 1.67
N GLN A 11 -11.96 -0.50 2.94
CA GLN A 11 -11.07 0.56 3.44
C GLN A 11 -9.59 0.21 3.35
N TYR A 12 -9.25 -1.08 3.19
CA TYR A 12 -7.87 -1.56 3.05
C TYR A 12 -7.50 -1.88 1.60
N ARG A 13 -8.35 -1.50 0.64
CA ARG A 13 -8.04 -1.66 -0.78
C ARG A 13 -6.86 -0.77 -1.17
N THR A 14 -6.03 -1.27 -2.06
CA THR A 14 -5.00 -0.46 -2.74
C THR A 14 -5.67 0.54 -3.67
N ALA A 15 -5.11 1.74 -3.81
CA ALA A 15 -5.46 2.71 -4.85
C ALA A 15 -4.34 3.76 -4.99
N ILE A 16 -4.23 4.37 -6.17
CA ILE A 16 -3.49 5.61 -6.39
C ILE A 16 -4.52 6.67 -6.80
N PHE A 17 -4.57 7.77 -6.04
CA PHE A 17 -5.46 8.91 -6.31
C PHE A 17 -4.65 10.02 -6.98
N TYR A 18 -4.91 10.30 -8.26
CA TYR A 18 -4.17 11.32 -9.01
C TYR A 18 -4.90 12.66 -9.00
N HIS A 19 -4.14 13.75 -8.93
CA HIS A 19 -4.62 15.14 -9.03
C HIS A 19 -4.38 15.73 -10.42
N THR A 20 -3.48 15.15 -11.22
CA THR A 20 -3.16 15.62 -12.58
C THR A 20 -3.02 14.44 -13.54
N GLU A 21 -3.21 14.70 -14.84
CA GLU A 21 -3.00 13.69 -15.88
C GLU A 21 -1.54 13.20 -15.94
N GLU A 22 -0.58 14.05 -15.57
CA GLU A 22 0.82 13.63 -15.48
C GLU A 22 1.03 12.61 -14.36
N GLN A 23 0.42 12.82 -13.19
CA GLN A 23 0.45 11.83 -12.10
C GLN A 23 -0.20 10.51 -12.52
N LYS A 24 -1.34 10.57 -13.23
CA LYS A 24 -2.00 9.39 -13.78
C LYS A 24 -1.08 8.62 -14.72
N ARG A 25 -0.50 9.32 -15.71
CA ARG A 25 0.43 8.74 -16.71
C ARG A 25 1.64 8.07 -16.04
N LEU A 26 2.25 8.74 -15.07
CA LEU A 26 3.40 8.20 -14.34
C LEU A 26 3.02 6.98 -13.48
N ALA A 27 1.87 7.01 -12.80
CA ALA A 27 1.39 5.90 -11.99
C ALA A 27 1.09 4.66 -12.86
N GLU A 28 0.44 4.85 -14.00
CA GLU A 28 0.15 3.78 -14.97
C GLU A 28 1.44 3.21 -15.58
N ALA A 29 2.38 4.07 -15.98
CA ALA A 29 3.68 3.65 -16.50
C ALA A 29 4.49 2.86 -15.46
N SER A 30 4.52 3.34 -14.20
CA SER A 30 5.17 2.65 -13.09
C SER A 30 4.54 1.27 -12.82
N ARG A 31 3.20 1.18 -12.79
CA ARG A 31 2.49 -0.11 -12.66
C ARG A 31 2.84 -1.05 -13.80
N ALA A 32 2.84 -0.56 -15.04
CA ALA A 32 3.16 -1.36 -16.22
C ALA A 32 4.62 -1.85 -16.22
N ALA A 33 5.56 -1.02 -15.77
CA ALA A 33 6.96 -1.42 -15.60
C ALA A 33 7.10 -2.50 -14.53
N LEU A 34 6.47 -2.30 -13.36
CA LEU A 34 6.52 -3.26 -12.26
C LEU A 34 5.86 -4.60 -12.60
N MET A 35 4.77 -4.60 -13.38
CA MET A 35 4.13 -5.82 -13.86
C MET A 35 5.08 -6.71 -14.68
N LYS A 36 6.08 -6.12 -15.35
CA LYS A 36 7.09 -6.85 -16.15
C LYS A 36 8.22 -7.40 -15.29
N THR A 37 8.56 -6.75 -14.18
CA THR A 37 9.75 -7.05 -13.36
C THR A 37 9.42 -7.69 -12.02
N LYS A 38 8.14 -7.74 -11.63
CA LYS A 38 7.71 -8.30 -10.34
C LYS A 38 8.20 -9.75 -10.17
N PRO A 39 8.73 -10.11 -8.99
CA PRO A 39 9.23 -11.45 -8.69
C PRO A 39 8.12 -12.47 -8.37
N PHE A 40 6.85 -12.08 -8.46
CA PHE A 40 5.70 -12.93 -8.12
C PHE A 40 4.69 -13.01 -9.26
N ARG A 41 3.89 -14.07 -9.26
CA ARG A 41 2.94 -14.39 -10.34
C ARG A 41 1.68 -13.53 -10.30
N ASP A 42 1.19 -13.20 -9.11
CA ASP A 42 -0.08 -12.48 -8.94
C ASP A 42 -0.05 -11.07 -9.57
N ASP A 43 -1.19 -10.65 -10.13
CA ASP A 43 -1.34 -9.34 -10.74
C ASP A 43 -1.36 -8.19 -9.72
N ILE A 44 -0.86 -7.03 -10.14
CA ILE A 44 -1.00 -5.78 -9.39
C ILE A 44 -2.34 -5.15 -9.75
N VAL A 45 -3.31 -5.30 -8.84
CA VAL A 45 -4.70 -4.85 -9.03
C VAL A 45 -4.95 -3.40 -8.57
N THR A 46 -3.90 -2.63 -8.30
CA THR A 46 -3.99 -1.25 -7.81
C THR A 46 -4.66 -0.34 -8.86
N PRO A 47 -5.87 0.18 -8.60
CA PRO A 47 -6.53 1.11 -9.50
C PRO A 47 -5.85 2.49 -9.44
N VAL A 48 -5.80 3.17 -10.59
CA VAL A 48 -5.37 4.57 -10.73
C VAL A 48 -6.63 5.37 -11.02
N VAL A 49 -7.05 6.20 -10.07
CA VAL A 49 -8.35 6.89 -10.10
C VAL A 49 -8.18 8.38 -9.76
N ALA A 50 -9.08 9.22 -10.26
CA ALA A 50 -9.05 10.64 -9.94
C ALA A 50 -9.23 10.85 -8.43
N ALA A 51 -8.46 11.77 -7.85
CA ALA A 51 -8.59 12.16 -6.47
C ALA A 51 -9.96 12.82 -6.24
N GLY A 52 -10.67 12.34 -5.22
CA GLY A 52 -11.89 12.97 -4.70
C GLY A 52 -11.59 13.83 -3.47
N PRO A 53 -12.63 14.22 -2.72
CA PRO A 53 -12.47 14.86 -1.41
C PRO A 53 -11.61 14.01 -0.48
N PHE A 54 -10.74 14.68 0.29
CA PHE A 54 -9.94 14.07 1.34
C PHE A 54 -10.46 14.54 2.70
N TRP A 55 -10.83 13.59 3.55
CA TRP A 55 -11.29 13.85 4.92
C TRP A 55 -10.17 13.44 5.87
N PRO A 56 -9.50 14.40 6.55
CA PRO A 56 -8.46 14.08 7.51
C PRO A 56 -9.00 13.14 8.59
N ALA A 57 -8.24 12.08 8.89
CA ALA A 57 -8.50 11.24 10.05
C ALA A 57 -8.26 12.01 11.35
N GLU A 58 -8.85 11.53 12.44
CA GLU A 58 -8.72 12.11 13.78
C GLU A 58 -7.25 12.20 14.24
N ASP A 59 -6.95 13.17 15.12
CA ASP A 59 -5.57 13.49 15.55
C ASP A 59 -4.79 12.31 16.16
N TYR A 60 -5.49 11.37 16.78
CA TYR A 60 -4.87 10.19 17.36
C TYR A 60 -4.36 9.19 16.29
N HIS A 61 -4.88 9.26 15.06
CA HIS A 61 -4.40 8.48 13.92
C HIS A 61 -3.16 9.11 13.26
N GLN A 62 -3.00 10.43 13.38
CA GLN A 62 -1.88 11.14 12.79
C GLN A 62 -0.57 10.70 13.46
N ASP A 63 0.42 10.32 12.64
CA ASP A 63 1.73 9.83 13.08
C ASP A 63 1.67 8.65 14.06
N PHE A 64 0.62 7.82 13.99
CA PHE A 64 0.40 6.74 14.96
C PHE A 64 1.61 5.81 15.12
N TYR A 65 2.30 5.47 14.02
CA TYR A 65 3.48 4.59 14.06
C TYR A 65 4.68 5.21 14.79
N VAL A 66 4.79 6.55 14.79
CA VAL A 66 5.83 7.31 15.49
C VAL A 66 5.46 7.47 16.96
N LYS A 67 4.19 7.81 17.24
CA LYS A 67 3.67 8.04 18.59
C LYS A 67 3.55 6.74 19.41
N ASN A 68 3.30 5.60 18.75
CA ASN A 68 3.06 4.30 19.39
C ASN A 68 3.94 3.18 18.78
N PRO A 69 5.27 3.30 18.81
CA PRO A 69 6.17 2.43 18.03
C PRO A 69 6.10 0.97 18.48
N VAL A 70 5.95 0.69 19.78
CA VAL A 70 5.83 -0.67 20.32
C VAL A 70 4.55 -1.34 19.82
N ARG A 71 3.40 -0.67 19.96
CA ARG A 71 2.09 -1.18 19.53
C ARG A 71 2.06 -1.38 18.02
N TYR A 72 2.57 -0.42 17.25
CA TYR A 72 2.65 -0.53 15.81
C TYR A 72 3.55 -1.70 15.38
N LYS A 73 4.73 -1.87 16.00
CA LYS A 73 5.65 -2.98 15.68
C LYS A 73 5.04 -4.34 16.00
N PHE A 74 4.39 -4.48 17.17
CA PHE A 74 3.71 -5.71 17.55
C PHE A 74 2.64 -6.08 16.52
N TYR A 75 1.76 -5.14 16.18
CA TYR A 75 0.71 -5.33 15.18
C TYR A 75 1.29 -5.68 13.80
N ARG A 76 2.26 -4.90 13.29
CA ARG A 76 2.89 -5.11 11.98
C ARG A 76 3.52 -6.50 11.86
N THR A 77 4.22 -6.92 12.91
CA THR A 77 4.88 -8.24 12.99
C THR A 77 3.83 -9.34 13.10
N GLY A 78 2.84 -9.19 13.97
CA GLY A 78 1.76 -10.16 14.18
C GLY A 78 0.90 -10.38 12.94
N CYS A 79 0.75 -9.35 12.10
CA CYS A 79 0.08 -9.46 10.80
C CYS A 79 0.95 -10.07 9.69
N GLY A 80 2.20 -10.46 9.99
CA GLY A 80 3.10 -11.13 9.04
C GLY A 80 3.57 -10.26 7.88
N ARG A 81 3.44 -8.93 7.99
CA ARG A 81 3.71 -7.98 6.90
C ARG A 81 5.13 -8.11 6.37
N ASP A 82 6.12 -8.05 7.26
CA ASP A 82 7.53 -8.06 6.88
C ASP A 82 7.96 -9.42 6.31
N ALA A 83 7.45 -10.52 6.89
CA ALA A 83 7.71 -11.86 6.38
C ALA A 83 7.17 -12.04 4.96
N ARG A 84 5.94 -11.58 4.69
CA ARG A 84 5.33 -11.68 3.36
C ARG A 84 6.04 -10.78 2.34
N LEU A 85 6.45 -9.57 2.72
CA LEU A 85 7.22 -8.69 1.84
C LEU A 85 8.57 -9.32 1.48
N LYS A 86 9.28 -9.90 2.45
CA LYS A 86 10.54 -10.62 2.21
C LYS A 86 10.35 -11.86 1.31
N GLN A 87 9.25 -12.58 1.45
CA GLN A 87 8.94 -13.72 0.56
C GLN A 87 8.70 -13.27 -0.89
N LEU A 88 8.02 -12.13 -1.07
CA LEU A 88 7.70 -11.62 -2.40
C LEU A 88 8.93 -10.98 -3.05
N TRP A 89 9.63 -10.11 -2.34
CA TRP A 89 10.64 -9.22 -2.92
C TRP A 89 12.09 -9.57 -2.54
N GLY A 90 12.29 -10.56 -1.68
CA GLY A 90 13.61 -10.91 -1.16
C GLY A 90 14.17 -9.83 -0.23
N SER A 91 15.48 -9.58 -0.33
CA SER A 91 16.19 -8.56 0.46
C SER A 91 16.32 -7.21 -0.27
N ALA A 92 15.71 -7.07 -1.45
CA ALA A 92 15.76 -5.82 -2.20
C ALA A 92 15.10 -4.69 -1.39
N PRO A 93 15.73 -3.50 -1.32
CA PRO A 93 15.12 -2.36 -0.65
C PRO A 93 13.89 -1.91 -1.46
N HIS A 94 12.71 -2.11 -0.88
CA HIS A 94 11.42 -1.65 -1.40
C HIS A 94 10.56 -1.15 -0.24
#